data_AF-A0A3D5YT21-F1
#
_entry.id   AF-A0A3D5YT21-F1
#
_cell.length_a   1.000
_cell.length_b   1.000
_cell.length_c   1.000
_cell.angle_alpha   90.00
_cell.angle_beta   90.00
_cell.angle_gamma   90.00
#
_symmetry.space_group_name_H-M   'P 1'
#
loop_
_entity.id
_entity.type
_entity.pdbx_description
1 polymer ?
#
loop_
_entity_poly.entity_id
_entity_poly.type
_entity_poly.pdbx_seq_one_letter_code
_entity_poly.pdbx_strand_id
1 'polypeptide(L)' 'MQVNKVSKKLLSAGILVYIFLYLPIFLLIAYSFNDSRIGITWIGFTMKWYKILFADTQLI' A
#
# COMPACT_ATOMS: atom_id res chain seq x y z
N MET A 1 -25.60 -24.05 0.16
CA MET A 1 -24.55 -24.46 -0.82
C MET A 1 -23.32 -24.88 -0.02
N GLN A 2 -23.06 -26.19 0.11
CA GLN A 2 -21.95 -26.72 0.90
C GLN A 2 -20.63 -26.53 0.11
N VAL A 3 -19.79 -25.59 0.55
CA VAL A 3 -18.50 -25.29 -0.11
C VAL A 3 -17.54 -26.45 0.19
N ASN A 4 -17.11 -27.16 -0.86
CA ASN A 4 -16.23 -28.32 -0.74
C ASN A 4 -14.83 -27.93 -0.22
N LYS A 5 -14.08 -28.89 0.33
CA LYS A 5 -12.75 -28.64 0.92
C LYS A 5 -11.73 -28.07 -0.08
N VAL A 6 -11.84 -28.43 -1.36
CA VAL A 6 -11.00 -27.89 -2.45
C VAL A 6 -11.36 -26.44 -2.76
N SER A 7 -12.64 -26.09 -2.83
CA SER A 7 -13.09 -24.70 -3.04
C SER A 7 -12.69 -23.78 -1.89
N LYS A 8 -12.66 -24.28 -0.64
CA LYS A 8 -12.11 -23.50 0.48
C LYS A 8 -10.61 -23.25 0.33
N LYS A 9 -9.84 -24.27 -0.13
CA LYS A 9 -8.41 -24.11 -0.43
C LYS A 9 -8.16 -23.10 -1.55
N LEU A 10 -8.91 -23.19 -2.64
CA LEU A 10 -8.81 -22.25 -3.76
C LEU A 10 -9.15 -20.82 -3.33
N LEU A 11 -10.21 -20.63 -2.53
CA LEU A 11 -10.55 -19.33 -1.97
C LEU A 11 -9.42 -18.78 -1.10
N SER A 12 -8.87 -19.60 -0.19
CA SER A 12 -7.76 -19.16 0.66
C SER A 12 -6.51 -18.82 -0.15
N ALA A 13 -6.20 -19.58 -1.20
CA ALA A 13 -5.08 -19.29 -2.08
C ALA A 13 -5.29 -17.98 -2.84
N GLY A 14 -6.49 -17.74 -3.36
CA GLY A 14 -6.83 -16.48 -4.02
C GLY A 14 -6.71 -15.26 -3.09
N ILE A 15 -7.18 -15.39 -1.85
CA ILE A 15 -7.02 -14.34 -0.83
C ILE A 15 -5.53 -14.07 -0.56
N LEU A 16 -4.72 -15.10 -0.39
CA LEU A 16 -3.27 -14.95 -0.17
C LEU A 16 -2.57 -14.28 -1.36
N VAL A 17 -2.96 -14.63 -2.58
CA VAL A 17 -2.45 -13.97 -3.80
C VAL A 17 -2.80 -12.49 -3.79
N TYR A 18 -4.06 -12.13 -3.50
CA TYR A 18 -4.44 -10.73 -3.42
C TYR A 18 -3.69 -9.98 -2.31
N ILE A 19 -3.56 -10.57 -1.12
CA ILE A 19 -2.76 -9.96 -0.04
C ILE A 19 -1.32 -9.73 -0.52
N PHE A 20 -0.70 -10.71 -1.16
CA PHE A 20 0.65 -10.58 -1.69
C PHE A 20 0.78 -9.46 -2.73
N LEU A 21 -0.18 -9.35 -3.65
CA LEU A 21 -0.20 -8.31 -4.69
C LEU A 21 -0.41 -6.90 -4.12
N TYR A 22 -1.29 -6.76 -3.12
CA TYR A 22 -1.65 -5.46 -2.56
C TYR A 22 -0.75 -5.02 -1.40
N LEU A 23 -0.06 -5.93 -0.72
CA LEU A 23 0.88 -5.60 0.36
C LEU A 23 1.95 -4.56 -0.06
N PRO A 24 2.68 -4.70 -1.18
CA PRO A 24 3.66 -3.69 -1.59
C PRO A 24 3.03 -2.33 -1.91
N ILE A 25 1.83 -2.33 -2.52
CA ILE A 25 1.09 -1.09 -2.80
C ILE A 25 0.67 -0.43 -1.48
N PHE A 26 0.19 -1.22 -0.53
CA PHE A 26 -0.16 -0.74 0.81
C PHE A 26 1.04 -0.15 1.52
N LEU A 27 2.22 -0.77 1.44
CA LEU A 27 3.46 -0.22 1.97
C LEU A 27 3.81 1.11 1.29
N LEU A 28 3.70 1.22 -0.04
CA LEU A 28 3.91 2.48 -0.74
C LEU A 28 2.96 3.58 -0.25
N ILE A 29 1.67 3.25 -0.09
CA ILE A 29 0.67 4.19 0.44
C ILE A 29 1.04 4.59 1.87
N ALA A 30 1.36 3.64 2.75
CA ALA A 30 1.72 3.93 4.14
C ALA A 30 2.98 4.82 4.22
N TYR A 31 4.03 4.47 3.48
CA TYR A 31 5.28 5.24 3.44
C TYR A 31 5.15 6.59 2.72
N SER A 32 4.12 6.80 1.89
CA SER A 32 3.83 8.13 1.32
C SER A 32 3.50 9.19 2.40
N PHE A 33 3.05 8.74 3.57
CA PHE A 33 2.79 9.60 4.73
C PHE A 33 3.98 9.71 5.67
N ASN A 34 5.13 9.12 5.36
CA ASN A 34 6.31 9.18 6.22
C ASN A 34 7.05 10.52 6.05
N ASP A 35 7.42 11.18 7.15
CA ASP A 35 8.25 12.40 7.12
C ASP A 35 9.75 12.11 6.90
N SER A 36 10.07 10.90 6.46
CA SER A 36 11.40 10.59 5.93
C SER A 36 11.57 11.15 4.53
N ARG A 37 12.70 11.82 4.30
CA ARG A 37 13.08 12.32 2.97
C ARG A 37 13.57 11.19 2.05
N ILE A 38 14.20 10.15 2.61
CA ILE A 38 14.84 9.04 1.87
C ILE A 38 14.80 7.77 2.73
N GLY A 39 14.55 6.61 2.12
CA GLY A 39 14.62 5.31 2.77
C GLY A 39 13.34 4.87 3.49
N ILE A 40 13.39 3.70 4.13
CA ILE A 40 12.24 3.01 4.74
C ILE A 40 12.13 3.17 6.26
N THR A 41 12.90 4.09 6.87
CA THR A 41 12.79 4.35 8.31
C THR A 41 11.55 5.18 8.59
N TRP A 42 10.64 4.69 9.44
CA TRP A 42 9.47 5.46 9.88
C TRP A 42 9.89 6.56 10.86
N ILE A 43 9.73 7.82 10.47
CA ILE A 43 10.09 8.99 11.28
C ILE A 43 8.85 9.62 11.92
N GLY A 44 7.73 9.65 11.18
CA GLY A 44 6.49 10.24 11.65
C GLY A 44 5.48 10.41 10.52
N PHE A 45 4.23 10.68 10.86
CA PHE A 45 3.17 10.93 9.89
C PHE A 45 3.21 12.39 9.38
N THR A 46 3.11 12.61 8.06
CA THR A 46 3.08 13.93 7.45
C THR A 46 2.25 13.97 6.16
N MET A 47 1.73 15.16 5.83
CA MET A 47 1.13 15.50 4.53
C MET A 47 2.00 16.46 3.71
N LYS A 48 3.22 16.73 4.18
CA LYS A 48 4.15 17.72 3.61
C LYS A 48 4.41 17.50 2.12
N TRP A 49 4.63 16.26 1.70
CA TRP A 49 4.96 15.93 0.31
C TRP A 49 3.80 16.21 -0.66
N TYR A 50 2.56 15.94 -0.22
CA TYR A 50 1.37 16.30 -0.99
C TYR A 50 1.24 17.82 -1.15
N LYS A 51 1.52 18.59 -0.09
CA LYS A 51 1.52 20.07 -0.18
C LYS A 51 2.58 20.59 -1.15
N ILE A 52 3.79 20.02 -1.11
CA ILE A 52 4.87 20.36 -2.03
C ILE A 52 4.45 20.02 -3.48
N LEU A 53 3.89 18.83 -3.70
CA LEU A 53 3.41 18.38 -5.01
C LEU A 53 2.39 19.35 -5.62
N PHE A 54 1.39 19.77 -4.84
CA PHE A 54 0.37 20.71 -5.34
C PHE A 54 0.86 22.15 -5.48
N ALA A 55 1.96 22.51 -4.81
CA ALA A 55 2.60 23.81 -4.97
C ALA A 55 3.63 23.84 -6.11
N ASP A 56 3.97 22.68 -6.68
CA ASP A 56 4.94 22.58 -7.77
C ASP A 56 4.28 22.96 -9.10
N THR A 57 4.50 24.20 -9.51
CA THR A 57 4.03 24.76 -10.79
C THR A 57 4.86 24.34 -11.99
N GLN A 58 5.92 23.54 -11.82
CA GLN A 58 6.66 22.97 -12.96
C GLN A 58 6.05 21.64 -13.44
N LEU A 59 5.22 21.01 -12.61
CA LEU A 59 4.52 19.77 -12.92
C LEU A 59 3.10 19.98 -13.48
N ILE A 60 2.58 21.21 -13.46
CA ILE A 60 1.27 21.62 -14.01
C ILE A 60 1.51 22.56 -15.19
#